data_AF-A0A286UFN4-F1
#
_entry.id   AF-A0A286UFN4-F1
#
_cell.length_a   1.000
_cell.length_b   1.000
_cell.length_c   1.000
_cell.angle_alpha   90.00
_cell.angle_beta   90.00
_cell.angle_gamma   90.00
#
_symmetry.space_group_name_H-M   'P 1'
#
loop_
_entity.id
_entity.type
_entity.pdbx_description
1 polymer ?
#
loop_
_entity_poly.entity_id
_entity_poly.type
_entity_poly.pdbx_seq_one_letter_code
_entity_poly.pdbx_strand_id
1 'polypeptide(L)'
;MSGNPGSAAPPAPPPVPPPGPPPGLPPVPPAGPQQNPQIYIKEISINKPPIFTGATNRARKWLADVQAYLMLNQAVYNNDEKRILFALSYMRSTDYNSGLSEAEKWADLWIEQH
;
A
#
# COMPACT_ATOMS: atom_id res chain seq x y z
N MET A 1 -30.06 94.71 21.25
CA MET A 1 -30.05 93.25 21.54
C MET A 1 -30.62 92.57 20.30
N SER A 2 -29.79 92.34 19.27
CA SER A 2 -28.98 91.13 19.01
C SER A 2 -29.85 89.92 18.65
N GLY A 3 -30.06 89.74 17.34
CA GLY A 3 -30.46 88.47 16.74
C GLY A 3 -29.34 88.03 15.82
N ASN A 4 -28.86 86.80 15.98
CA ASN A 4 -27.95 86.16 15.02
C ASN A 4 -28.50 84.75 14.69
N PRO A 5 -28.32 84.28 13.45
CA PRO A 5 -29.19 83.32 12.78
C PRO A 5 -28.78 81.87 12.99
N GLY A 6 -29.69 80.99 12.58
CA GLY A 6 -29.61 79.54 12.72
C GLY A 6 -28.33 78.92 12.16
N SER A 7 -27.80 77.97 12.92
CA SER A 7 -26.75 77.06 12.46
C SER A 7 -27.37 75.96 11.60
N ALA A 8 -27.12 76.01 10.29
CA ALA A 8 -27.38 74.87 9.41
C ALA A 8 -26.31 73.78 9.65
N ALA A 9 -26.75 72.53 9.76
CA ALA A 9 -25.86 71.37 9.89
C ALA A 9 -24.99 71.20 8.62
N PRO A 10 -23.75 70.68 8.74
CA PRO A 10 -22.89 70.45 7.59
C PRO A 10 -23.45 69.34 6.67
N PRO A 11 -23.20 69.41 5.35
CA PRO A 11 -23.68 68.40 4.41
C PRO A 11 -22.95 67.06 4.63
N ALA A 12 -23.68 65.95 4.47
CA ALA A 12 -23.13 64.60 4.56
C ALA A 12 -22.11 64.33 3.44
N PRO A 13 -21.05 63.53 3.71
CA PRO A 13 -20.10 63.13 2.67
C PRO A 13 -20.76 62.23 1.60
N PRO A 14 -20.27 62.24 0.35
CA PRO A 14 -20.82 61.41 -0.71
C PRO A 14 -20.63 59.90 -0.42
N PRO A 15 -21.51 59.03 -0.95
CA PRO A 15 -21.40 57.59 -0.76
C PRO A 15 -20.14 57.04 -1.46
N VAL A 16 -19.44 56.14 -0.77
CA VAL A 16 -18.25 55.44 -1.28
C VAL A 16 -18.69 54.44 -2.36
N PRO A 17 -18.03 54.38 -3.53
CA PRO A 17 -18.35 53.36 -4.54
C PRO A 17 -18.04 51.95 -4.01
N PRO A 18 -18.78 50.91 -4.46
CA PRO A 18 -18.52 49.54 -4.05
C PRO A 18 -17.13 49.07 -4.53
N PRO A 19 -16.46 48.17 -3.78
CA PRO A 19 -15.23 47.55 -4.23
C PRO A 19 -15.45 46.82 -5.56
N GLY A 20 -14.53 46.98 -6.51
CA GLY A 20 -14.54 46.21 -7.75
C GLY A 20 -14.40 44.69 -7.49
N PRO A 21 -14.75 43.84 -8.46
CA PRO A 21 -14.57 42.41 -8.33
C PRO A 21 -13.08 42.07 -8.10
N PRO A 22 -12.77 41.04 -7.30
CA PRO A 22 -11.39 40.63 -7.08
C PRO A 22 -10.73 40.24 -8.40
N PRO A 23 -9.41 40.45 -8.56
CA PRO A 23 -8.67 39.96 -9.71
C PRO A 23 -8.92 38.46 -9.88
N GLY A 24 -9.27 38.03 -11.10
CA GLY A 24 -9.50 36.63 -11.40
C GLY A 24 -8.32 35.78 -10.96
N LEU A 25 -8.59 34.71 -10.20
CA LEU A 25 -7.57 33.74 -9.84
C LEU A 25 -6.91 33.20 -11.11
N PRO A 26 -5.59 32.95 -11.10
CA PRO A 26 -4.94 32.28 -12.21
C PRO A 26 -5.62 30.92 -12.43
N PRO A 27 -5.71 30.43 -13.69
CA PRO A 27 -6.30 29.13 -13.98
C PRO A 27 -5.56 28.05 -13.19
N VAL A 28 -6.31 27.24 -12.43
CA VAL A 28 -5.79 26.03 -11.81
C VAL A 28 -5.13 25.18 -12.93
N PRO A 29 -3.87 24.75 -12.77
CA PRO A 29 -3.28 23.82 -13.72
C PRO A 29 -4.13 22.55 -13.77
N PRO A 30 -4.32 21.94 -14.96
CA PRO A 30 -5.06 20.68 -15.05
C PRO A 30 -4.43 19.68 -14.09
N ALA A 31 -5.25 19.02 -13.28
CA ALA A 31 -4.79 17.95 -12.42
C ALA A 31 -4.00 16.97 -13.30
N GLY A 32 -2.68 16.91 -13.08
CA GLY A 32 -1.85 15.89 -13.71
C GLY A 32 -2.42 14.50 -13.41
N PRO A 33 -2.03 13.46 -14.16
CA PRO A 33 -2.52 12.12 -13.92
C PRO A 33 -2.42 11.81 -12.42
N GLN A 34 -3.58 11.63 -11.76
CA GLN A 34 -3.63 11.22 -10.36
C GLN A 34 -2.83 9.93 -10.27
N GLN A 35 -1.64 10.00 -9.69
CA GLN A 35 -0.93 8.81 -9.27
C GLN A 35 -1.79 8.21 -8.16
N ASN A 36 -2.61 7.23 -8.52
CA ASN A 36 -3.23 6.36 -7.53
C ASN A 36 -2.10 5.91 -6.60
N PRO A 37 -2.15 6.18 -5.30
CA PRO A 37 -1.14 5.68 -4.39
C PRO A 37 -1.21 4.16 -4.46
N GLN A 38 -0.28 3.56 -5.21
CA GLN A 38 -0.08 2.13 -5.23
C GLN A 38 0.40 1.77 -3.83
N ILE A 39 -0.49 1.24 -3.00
CA ILE A 39 -0.14 0.77 -1.67
C ILE A 39 0.76 -0.44 -1.87
N TYR A 40 2.07 -0.22 -1.79
CA TYR A 40 3.05 -1.28 -1.89
C TYR A 40 3.13 -2.01 -0.54
N ILE A 41 2.52 -3.18 -0.47
CA ILE A 41 2.59 -4.03 0.73
C ILE A 41 3.95 -4.73 0.71
N LYS A 42 4.80 -4.42 1.70
CA LYS A 42 6.14 -4.98 1.83
C LYS A 42 6.15 -6.23 2.70
N GLU A 43 6.90 -7.24 2.26
CA GLU A 43 7.17 -8.47 3.01
C GLU A 43 8.11 -8.21 4.20
N ILE A 44 7.77 -8.79 5.35
CA ILE A 44 8.57 -8.85 6.56
C ILE A 44 9.44 -10.11 6.50
N SER A 45 10.74 -9.91 6.23
CA SER A 45 11.74 -10.98 6.07
C SER A 45 12.43 -11.35 7.40
N ILE A 46 11.67 -11.83 8.38
CA ILE A 46 12.19 -12.32 9.67
C ILE A 46 11.91 -13.82 9.79
N ASN A 47 12.89 -14.59 10.29
CA ASN A 47 12.74 -16.04 10.53
C ASN A 47 12.17 -16.81 9.34
N LYS A 48 12.80 -16.65 8.16
CA LYS A 48 12.40 -17.40 6.97
C LYS A 48 12.47 -18.91 7.25
N PRO A 49 11.50 -19.70 6.76
CA PRO A 49 11.52 -21.14 6.93
C PRO A 49 12.79 -21.72 6.28
N PRO A 50 13.36 -22.81 6.83
CA PRO A 50 14.48 -23.48 6.19
C PRO A 50 14.05 -24.20 4.92
N ILE A 51 15.00 -24.60 4.08
CA ILE A 51 14.72 -25.46 2.92
C ILE A 51 14.23 -26.83 3.41
N PHE A 52 13.17 -27.34 2.79
CA PHE A 52 12.65 -28.68 3.03
C PHE A 52 13.17 -29.66 2.00
N THR A 53 13.87 -30.68 2.48
CA THR A 53 14.53 -31.70 1.65
C THR A 53 13.72 -32.99 1.49
N GLY A 54 12.50 -33.04 2.04
CA GLY A 54 11.66 -34.24 2.03
C GLY A 54 11.75 -35.09 3.30
N ALA A 55 12.54 -34.70 4.30
CA ALA A 55 12.67 -35.44 5.56
C ALA A 55 11.35 -35.45 6.37
N THR A 56 10.63 -36.58 6.36
CA THR A 56 9.28 -36.71 6.97
C THR A 56 9.25 -36.38 8.45
N ASN A 57 10.31 -36.72 9.20
CA ASN A 57 10.44 -36.42 10.63
C ASN A 57 10.56 -34.90 10.92
N ARG A 58 10.91 -34.09 9.92
CA ARG A 58 11.00 -32.62 10.03
C ARG A 58 9.80 -31.90 9.39
N ALA A 59 8.97 -32.60 8.61
CA ALA A 59 7.87 -32.02 7.85
C ALA A 59 6.90 -31.21 8.73
N ARG A 60 6.50 -31.75 9.90
CA ARG A 60 5.59 -31.06 10.82
C ARG A 60 6.16 -29.73 11.34
N LYS A 61 7.44 -29.75 11.74
CA LYS A 61 8.12 -28.54 12.22
C LYS A 61 8.25 -27.52 11.09
N TRP A 62 8.66 -27.97 9.91
CA TRP A 62 8.80 -27.11 8.74
C TRP A 62 7.47 -26.45 8.35
N LEU A 63 6.36 -27.19 8.34
CA LEU A 63 5.03 -26.63 8.09
C LEU A 63 4.65 -25.56 9.12
N ALA A 64 4.98 -25.76 10.39
CA ALA A 64 4.74 -24.75 11.42
C ALA A 64 5.56 -23.47 11.18
N ASP A 65 6.82 -23.60 10.76
CA ASP A 65 7.68 -22.46 10.42
C ASP A 65 7.14 -21.70 9.19
N VAL A 66 6.71 -22.41 8.14
CA VAL A 66 6.05 -21.82 6.96
C VAL A 66 4.76 -21.10 7.35
N GLN A 67 3.91 -21.73 8.17
CA GLN A 67 2.65 -21.14 8.60
C GLN A 67 2.89 -19.85 9.40
N ALA A 68 3.84 -19.84 10.34
CA ALA A 68 4.18 -18.65 11.11
C ALA A 68 4.64 -17.50 10.20
N TYR A 69 5.45 -17.81 9.18
CA TYR A 69 5.91 -16.83 8.19
C TYR A 69 4.77 -16.24 7.37
N LEU A 70 3.84 -17.09 6.91
CA LEU A 70 2.67 -16.69 6.13
C LEU A 70 1.67 -15.87 6.96
N MET A 71 1.51 -16.18 8.24
CA MET A 71 0.67 -15.39 9.16
C MET A 71 1.24 -13.97 9.36
N LEU A 72 2.56 -13.85 9.50
CA LEU A 72 3.24 -12.55 9.60
C LEU A 72 3.11 -11.73 8.30
N ASN A 73 3.12 -12.41 7.16
CA ASN A 73 3.10 -11.82 5.83
C ASN A 73 1.74 -11.93 5.12
N GLN A 74 0.64 -12.06 5.87
CA GLN A 74 -0.70 -12.31 5.32
C GLN A 74 -1.17 -11.27 4.30
N ALA A 75 -0.70 -10.03 4.44
CA ALA A 75 -1.04 -8.94 3.52
C ALA A 75 -0.35 -9.10 2.15
N VAL A 76 0.80 -9.79 2.10
CA VAL A 76 1.53 -10.12 0.86
C VAL A 76 1.01 -11.44 0.28
N TYR A 77 0.92 -12.49 1.10
CA TYR A 77 0.41 -13.83 0.76
C TYR A 77 -1.08 -13.95 1.12
N ASN A 78 -1.88 -13.12 0.46
CA ASN A 78 -3.29 -12.89 0.78
C ASN A 78 -4.26 -13.90 0.14
N ASN A 79 -3.76 -14.87 -0.63
CA ASN A 79 -4.55 -15.95 -1.20
C ASN A 79 -3.77 -17.26 -1.09
N ASP A 80 -4.48 -18.38 -1.28
CA ASP A 80 -3.88 -19.70 -1.10
C ASP A 80 -2.86 -20.04 -2.17
N GLU A 81 -3.04 -19.57 -3.41
CA GLU A 81 -2.08 -19.75 -4.50
C GLU A 81 -0.70 -19.18 -4.15
N LYS A 82 -0.62 -17.93 -3.68
CA LYS A 82 0.63 -17.30 -3.26
C LYS A 82 1.26 -18.02 -2.07
N ARG A 83 0.44 -18.54 -1.14
CA ARG A 83 0.91 -19.30 0.02
C ARG A 83 1.50 -20.65 -0.40
N ILE A 84 0.84 -21.33 -1.33
CA ILE A 84 1.30 -22.60 -1.90
C ILE A 84 2.60 -22.37 -2.67
N LEU A 85 2.64 -21.42 -3.60
CA LEU A 85 3.84 -21.08 -4.37
C LEU A 85 5.01 -20.71 -3.45
N PHE A 86 4.75 -19.97 -2.37
CA PHE A 86 5.78 -19.69 -1.36
C PHE A 86 6.30 -20.98 -0.74
N ALA A 87 5.43 -21.85 -0.22
CA ALA A 87 5.85 -23.11 0.40
C ALA A 87 6.65 -23.99 -0.57
N LEU A 88 6.20 -24.12 -1.82
CA LEU A 88 6.88 -24.88 -2.87
C LEU A 88 8.27 -24.33 -3.19
N SER A 89 8.46 -22.99 -3.16
CA SER A 89 9.77 -22.38 -3.46
C SER A 89 10.89 -22.75 -2.46
N TYR A 90 10.52 -23.27 -1.29
CA TYR A 90 11.42 -23.77 -0.23
C TYR A 90 11.54 -25.30 -0.23
N MET A 91 10.88 -26.02 -1.13
CA MET A 91 11.04 -27.46 -1.33
C MET A 91 12.17 -27.69 -2.34
N ARG A 92 13.36 -28.12 -1.89
CA ARG A 92 14.52 -28.37 -2.75
C ARG A 92 15.37 -29.54 -2.25
N SER A 93 16.03 -30.23 -3.18
CA SER A 93 17.05 -31.22 -2.86
C SER A 93 18.31 -30.54 -2.32
N THR A 94 18.97 -31.17 -1.34
CA THR A 94 20.31 -30.78 -0.89
C THR A 94 21.42 -31.36 -1.75
N ASP A 95 21.06 -32.28 -2.64
CA ASP A 95 21.94 -33.20 -3.30
C ASP A 95 21.63 -33.11 -4.80
N TYR A 96 22.36 -32.22 -5.47
CA TYR A 96 22.29 -32.03 -6.94
C TYR A 96 22.56 -33.32 -7.74
N ASN A 97 23.17 -34.33 -7.11
CA ASN A 97 23.55 -35.62 -7.72
C ASN A 97 22.58 -36.77 -7.40
N SER A 98 21.71 -36.62 -6.41
CA SER A 98 20.53 -37.47 -6.27
C SER A 98 19.44 -36.83 -7.12
N GLY A 99 18.77 -37.57 -7.99
CA GLY A 99 17.60 -37.04 -8.70
C GLY A 99 16.58 -36.39 -7.75
N LEU A 100 15.62 -35.64 -8.31
CA LEU A 100 14.60 -34.86 -7.60
C LEU A 100 14.27 -35.41 -6.20
N SER A 101 14.50 -34.59 -5.17
CA SER A 101 14.08 -34.94 -3.82
C SER A 101 12.56 -35.16 -3.78
N GLU A 102 12.06 -35.95 -2.83
CA GLU A 102 10.61 -36.15 -2.66
C GLU A 102 9.84 -34.82 -2.56
N ALA A 103 10.48 -33.79 -1.99
CA ALA A 103 9.91 -32.45 -1.89
C ALA A 103 9.80 -31.74 -3.26
N GLU A 104 10.79 -31.87 -4.13
CA GLU A 104 10.73 -31.32 -5.50
C GLU A 104 9.70 -32.05 -6.34
N LYS A 105 9.60 -33.38 -6.22
CA LYS A 105 8.53 -34.15 -6.90
C LYS A 105 7.15 -33.67 -6.50
N TRP A 106 6.94 -33.37 -5.22
CA TRP A 106 5.66 -32.82 -4.75
C TRP A 106 5.39 -31.42 -5.31
N ALA A 107 6.42 -30.59 -5.46
CA ALA A 107 6.30 -29.27 -6.06
C ALA A 107 5.95 -29.34 -7.55
N ASP A 108 6.69 -30.15 -8.32
CA ASP A 108 6.46 -30.32 -9.77
C ASP A 108 5.05 -30.86 -10.05
N LEU A 109 4.61 -31.88 -9.29
CA LEU A 109 3.26 -32.44 -9.43
C LEU A 109 2.14 -31.43 -9.20
N TRP A 110 2.34 -30.45 -8.32
CA TRP A 110 1.34 -29.41 -8.09
C TRP A 110 1.31 -28.41 -9.26
N ILE A 111 2.48 -28.01 -9.76
CA ILE A 111 2.64 -27.09 -10.91
C ILE A 111 2.05 -27.70 -12.19
N GLU A 112 2.18 -29.00 -12.41
CA GLU A 112 1.61 -29.64 -13.60
C GLU A 112 0.07 -29.68 -13.58
N GLN A 113 -0.56 -29.61 -12.40
CA GLN A 113 -2.00 -29.75 -12.23
C GLN A 113 -2.78 -28.44 -12.18
N HIS A 114 -2.11 -27.28 -12.09
CA HIS A 114 -2.72 -25.97 -11.86
C HIS A 114 -2.08 -24.90 -12.75
#